data_AF-A0A7C0Y9X5-F1
#
_entry.id   AF-A0A7C0Y9X5-F1
#
_cell.length_a   1.000
_cell.length_b   1.000
_cell.length_c   1.000
_cell.angle_alpha   90.00
_cell.angle_beta   90.00
_cell.angle_gamma   90.00
#
_symmetry.space_group_name_H-M   'P 1'
#
loop_
_entity.id
_entity.type
_entity.pdbx_description
1 polymer ?
#
loop_
_entity_poly.entity_id
_entity_poly.type
_entity_poly.pdbx_seq_one_letter_code
_entity_poly.pdbx_strand_id
1 'polypeptide(L)'
;MRFGRYLVCVLFFFLGITAADASTVSFIDRSGNRITVTKPFHRIISLYGAHSENLFSLGLDKEVIGVSRNEAYPPLALKKPVFSYHDDAEKFLAARPDLVLIRPMIARGYPNLVLKLQQAGICVVSLQPNTVQEMFSYWKMLGLLTGREKEAERMITRFKQGLKRIESLVDKIPPSRRKRVYFESIHSKMKTFAPSSIAIFALKSAGGINVAADAHTRHGTNIAAYGKERILSHAHEIDVYLAQHGAMNHVTVRKIKEEPGYGAIKAVREGKIFIIDEKIVSRPTMRLLDGIYEIGRFLYPSVFNDVSSFLHKPRLTRAEFAEMFVKMMNIPLKTPDYRRDIARRSRAGHRYGDFKDVDYWGNNYKFIETAVYRGLFPNVKKDMFFPNRFVKRSTVAYALFMYFDFPEPTANITISDVKASDPLFEQIRTVVDLGIMPVNSQGAFVPEGNLSGKELYRILTKAKQVTGQ
;
A
#
# COMPACT_ATOMS: atom_id res chain seq x y z
N MET A 1 18.85 90.00 -15.54
CA MET A 1 19.22 88.67 -16.11
C MET A 1 18.91 87.61 -15.07
N ARG A 2 18.26 86.53 -15.52
CA ARG A 2 17.69 85.41 -14.75
C ARG A 2 18.73 84.65 -13.93
N PHE A 3 18.36 84.08 -12.78
CA PHE A 3 18.35 82.63 -12.56
C PHE A 3 17.54 82.27 -11.29
N GLY A 4 16.54 81.41 -11.46
CA GLY A 4 15.61 80.97 -10.42
C GLY A 4 16.16 79.82 -9.58
N ARG A 5 15.63 79.70 -8.35
CA ARG A 5 15.77 78.54 -7.47
C ARG A 5 14.47 77.76 -7.44
N TYR A 6 14.51 76.52 -7.91
CA TYR A 6 13.39 75.58 -7.84
C TYR A 6 13.29 74.96 -6.44
N LEU A 7 12.07 74.98 -5.90
CA LEU A 7 11.63 74.33 -4.68
C LEU A 7 11.36 72.84 -4.99
N VAL A 8 12.04 71.92 -4.33
CA VAL A 8 11.76 70.47 -4.43
C VAL A 8 10.78 70.10 -3.33
N CYS A 9 9.51 69.89 -3.68
CA CYS A 9 8.51 69.25 -2.82
C CYS A 9 8.58 67.74 -2.99
N VAL A 10 8.96 67.01 -1.93
CA VAL A 10 8.91 65.54 -1.88
C VAL A 10 7.52 65.11 -1.41
N LEU A 11 6.73 64.55 -2.32
CA LEU A 11 5.44 63.92 -2.03
C LEU A 11 5.67 62.49 -1.54
N PHE A 12 5.33 62.22 -0.28
CA PHE A 12 5.27 60.86 0.27
C PHE A 12 3.99 60.16 -0.22
N PHE A 13 4.15 59.17 -1.10
CA PHE A 13 3.09 58.25 -1.50
C PHE A 13 2.91 57.18 -0.41
N PHE A 14 1.84 57.28 0.38
CA PHE A 14 1.39 56.18 1.23
C PHE A 14 0.76 55.10 0.34
N LEU A 15 1.50 54.02 0.07
CA LEU A 15 0.95 52.82 -0.54
C LEU A 15 0.12 52.08 0.52
N GLY A 16 -1.21 52.21 0.46
CA GLY A 16 -2.12 51.38 1.23
C GLY A 16 -2.01 49.92 0.79
N ILE A 17 -1.44 49.08 1.65
CA ILE A 17 -1.50 47.62 1.50
C ILE A 17 -2.94 47.22 1.86
N THR A 18 -3.76 46.95 0.85
CA THR A 18 -5.05 46.30 1.06
C THR A 18 -4.79 44.85 1.47
N ALA A 19 -5.16 44.51 2.70
CA ALA A 19 -5.17 43.13 3.16
C ALA A 19 -6.09 42.31 2.25
N ALA A 20 -5.55 41.31 1.57
CA ALA A 20 -6.34 40.37 0.80
C ALA A 20 -7.30 39.64 1.75
N ASP A 21 -8.60 39.84 1.53
CA ASP A 21 -9.67 39.24 2.31
C ASP A 21 -9.56 37.72 2.21
N ALA A 22 -9.29 37.05 3.32
CA ALA A 22 -9.13 35.60 3.36
C ALA A 22 -10.50 34.97 3.11
N SER A 23 -10.74 34.50 1.88
CA SER A 23 -12.01 33.89 1.49
C SER A 23 -12.35 32.75 2.44
N THR A 24 -13.37 32.94 3.28
CA THR A 24 -13.85 31.92 4.20
C THR A 24 -14.50 30.79 3.38
N VAL A 25 -13.85 29.62 3.35
CA VAL A 25 -14.35 28.44 2.60
C VAL A 25 -15.12 27.55 3.57
N SER A 26 -16.28 27.04 3.14
CA SER A 26 -17.06 26.08 3.93
C SER A 26 -17.51 24.88 3.10
N PHE A 27 -17.72 23.74 3.77
CA PHE A 27 -18.26 22.52 3.16
C PHE A 27 -19.17 21.77 4.16
N ILE A 28 -19.96 20.83 3.66
CA ILE A 28 -20.78 19.95 4.50
C ILE A 28 -20.05 18.61 4.70
N ASP A 29 -19.86 18.21 5.94
CA ASP A 29 -19.26 16.92 6.29
C ASP A 29 -20.26 15.75 6.17
N ARG A 30 -19.81 14.52 6.42
CA ARG A 30 -20.67 13.32 6.27
C ARG A 30 -21.67 13.12 7.40
N SER A 31 -21.66 13.99 8.41
CA SER A 31 -22.65 14.05 9.47
C SER A 31 -23.65 15.18 9.25
N GLY A 32 -23.52 15.95 8.16
CA GLY A 32 -24.41 17.09 7.83
C GLY A 32 -23.96 18.42 8.45
N ASN A 33 -22.79 18.47 9.09
CA ASN A 33 -22.30 19.68 9.72
C ASN A 33 -21.67 20.61 8.69
N ARG A 34 -21.97 21.92 8.77
CA ARG A 34 -21.24 22.94 8.02
C ARG A 34 -19.90 23.20 8.72
N ILE A 35 -18.82 22.88 8.03
CA ILE A 35 -17.45 23.13 8.47
C ILE A 35 -16.96 24.39 7.78
N THR A 36 -16.53 25.38 8.57
CA THR A 36 -15.98 26.64 8.08
C THR A 36 -14.49 26.67 8.38
N VAL A 37 -13.67 26.88 7.35
CA VAL A 37 -12.21 26.97 7.46
C VAL A 37 -11.81 28.43 7.30
N THR A 38 -11.46 29.07 8.41
CA THR A 38 -10.93 30.44 8.43
C THR A 38 -9.40 30.49 8.46
N LYS A 39 -8.78 29.41 8.94
CA LYS A 39 -7.33 29.18 8.93
C LYS A 39 -7.03 27.68 8.89
N PRO A 40 -5.85 27.26 8.40
CA PRO A 40 -5.40 25.87 8.48
C PRO A 40 -5.34 25.33 9.92
N PHE A 41 -5.66 24.05 10.09
CA PHE A 41 -5.49 23.31 11.34
C PHE A 41 -4.06 22.74 11.45
N HIS A 42 -3.48 22.79 12.65
CA HIS A 42 -2.08 22.43 12.91
C HIS A 42 -1.88 21.39 14.03
N ARG A 43 -2.93 21.00 14.74
CA ARG A 43 -2.91 20.03 15.85
C ARG A 43 -4.01 19.00 15.66
N ILE A 44 -3.71 18.03 14.81
CA ILE A 44 -4.69 17.10 14.25
C ILE A 44 -4.62 15.76 14.98
N ILE A 45 -5.77 15.29 15.47
CA ILE A 45 -5.96 13.91 15.90
C ILE A 45 -6.79 13.18 14.84
N SER A 46 -6.30 12.03 14.39
CA SER A 46 -6.92 11.21 13.35
C SER A 46 -7.42 9.90 13.92
N LEU A 47 -8.75 9.69 13.93
CA LEU A 47 -9.37 8.48 14.48
C LEU A 47 -9.70 7.41 13.42
N TYR A 48 -9.08 7.49 12.25
CA TYR A 48 -9.19 6.48 11.20
C TYR A 48 -7.95 6.43 10.31
N GLY A 49 -7.49 5.23 10.00
CA GLY A 49 -6.26 5.03 9.24
C GLY A 49 -6.19 5.69 7.89
N ALA A 50 -7.26 5.70 7.09
CA ALA A 50 -7.19 6.42 5.82
C ALA A 50 -7.01 7.94 6.02
N HIS A 51 -7.56 8.52 7.09
CA HIS A 51 -7.29 9.92 7.43
C HIS A 51 -5.82 10.09 7.79
N SER A 52 -5.28 9.23 8.66
CA SER A 52 -3.86 9.29 9.04
C SER A 52 -2.95 9.17 7.83
N GLU A 53 -3.13 8.14 7.01
CA GLU A 53 -2.33 7.89 5.80
C GLU A 53 -2.31 9.09 4.86
N ASN A 54 -3.49 9.66 4.57
CA ASN A 54 -3.59 10.80 3.66
C ASN A 54 -2.97 12.08 4.26
N LEU A 55 -3.13 12.33 5.56
CA LEU A 55 -2.48 13.49 6.20
C LEU A 55 -0.95 13.39 6.08
N PHE A 56 -0.39 12.20 6.32
CA PHE A 56 1.04 11.97 6.10
C PHE A 56 1.43 12.12 4.61
N SER A 57 0.61 11.66 3.67
CA SER A 57 0.86 11.89 2.23
C SER A 57 0.86 13.38 1.84
N LEU A 58 0.14 14.21 2.59
CA LEU A 58 0.11 15.66 2.42
C LEU A 58 1.30 16.37 3.12
N GLY A 59 2.20 15.62 3.76
CA GLY A 59 3.37 16.16 4.46
C GLY A 59 3.07 16.73 5.86
N LEU A 60 1.98 16.30 6.49
CA LEU A 60 1.53 16.79 7.80
C LEU A 60 2.13 16.00 8.97
N ASP A 61 3.38 15.54 8.81
CA ASP A 61 4.06 14.73 9.82
C ASP A 61 4.09 15.41 11.18
N LYS A 62 4.21 16.74 11.24
CA LYS A 62 4.30 17.51 12.49
C LYS A 62 2.91 17.82 13.07
N GLU A 63 1.98 18.14 12.21
CA GLU A 63 0.62 18.59 12.53
C GLU A 63 -0.24 17.43 13.03
N VAL A 64 0.03 16.19 12.59
CA VAL A 64 -0.59 14.99 13.18
C VAL A 64 0.02 14.73 14.57
N ILE A 65 -0.74 15.04 15.61
CA ILE A 65 -0.33 14.85 17.01
C ILE A 65 -0.88 13.57 17.65
N GLY A 66 -1.82 12.89 16.98
CA GLY A 66 -2.40 11.66 17.47
C GLY A 66 -3.05 10.82 16.37
N VAL A 67 -2.97 9.51 16.51
CA VAL A 67 -3.53 8.54 15.54
C VAL A 67 -4.41 7.50 16.23
N SER A 68 -5.20 6.81 15.42
CA SER A 68 -6.08 5.75 15.88
C SER A 68 -5.29 4.50 16.32
N ARG A 69 -5.94 3.63 17.12
CA ARG A 69 -5.31 2.37 17.53
C ARG A 69 -5.07 1.46 16.31
N ASN A 70 -3.93 0.77 16.31
CA ASN A 70 -3.51 -0.18 15.26
C ASN A 70 -3.15 0.44 13.90
N GLU A 71 -2.83 1.74 13.85
CA GLU A 71 -2.23 2.30 12.63
C GLU A 71 -0.81 1.77 12.42
N ALA A 72 -0.59 1.23 11.23
CA ALA A 72 0.65 0.57 10.84
C ALA A 72 1.34 1.24 9.64
N TYR A 73 0.67 2.23 9.03
CA TYR A 73 1.14 2.93 7.84
C TYR A 73 0.76 4.42 7.87
N PRO A 74 1.63 5.32 7.41
CA PRO A 74 3.04 5.06 7.14
C PRO A 74 3.81 4.76 8.44
N PRO A 75 5.08 4.34 8.37
CA PRO A 75 5.87 3.98 9.55
C PRO A 75 5.94 5.10 10.60
N LEU A 76 5.87 6.36 10.16
CA LEU A 76 5.84 7.54 11.04
C LEU A 76 4.60 7.59 11.96
N ALA A 77 3.47 6.98 11.57
CA ALA A 77 2.27 6.90 12.40
C ALA A 77 2.54 6.14 13.71
N LEU A 78 3.51 5.21 13.74
CA LEU A 78 3.87 4.43 14.92
C LEU A 78 4.53 5.24 16.01
N LYS A 79 5.07 6.41 15.67
CA LYS A 79 5.72 7.33 16.61
C LYS A 79 4.73 8.28 17.26
N LYS A 80 3.46 8.23 16.87
CA LYS A 80 2.42 9.16 17.34
C LYS A 80 1.68 8.58 18.57
N PRO A 81 1.29 9.45 19.52
CA PRO A 81 0.37 9.06 20.59
C PRO A 81 -0.92 8.44 20.05
N VAL A 82 -1.43 7.44 20.76
CA VAL A 82 -2.63 6.70 20.36
C VAL A 82 -3.87 7.25 21.06
N PHE A 83 -4.88 7.56 20.26
CA PHE A 83 -6.21 7.96 20.70
C PHE A 83 -7.26 6.96 20.22
N SER A 84 -8.30 6.78 21.03
CA SER A 84 -9.46 5.98 20.73
C SER A 84 -10.71 6.82 20.94
N TYR A 85 -11.72 6.61 20.10
CA TYR A 85 -13.06 7.15 20.35
C TYR A 85 -13.74 6.52 21.58
N HIS A 86 -13.11 5.51 22.21
CA HIS A 86 -13.50 4.99 23.52
C HIS A 86 -12.80 5.69 24.70
N ASP A 87 -11.81 6.55 24.45
CA ASP A 87 -11.16 7.32 25.51
C ASP A 87 -12.06 8.47 25.96
N ASP A 88 -11.86 8.93 27.19
CA ASP A 88 -12.54 10.10 27.73
C ASP A 88 -12.13 11.40 27.03
N ALA A 89 -13.03 12.37 26.99
CA ALA A 89 -12.80 13.65 26.31
C ALA A 89 -11.59 14.39 26.91
N GLU A 90 -11.37 14.26 28.21
CA GLU A 90 -10.27 14.84 28.99
C GLU A 90 -8.91 14.50 28.38
N LYS A 91 -8.74 13.27 27.85
CA LYS A 91 -7.51 12.86 27.18
C LYS A 91 -7.26 13.67 25.90
N PHE A 92 -8.31 13.93 25.13
CA PHE A 92 -8.22 14.77 23.93
C PHE A 92 -7.97 16.23 24.31
N LEU A 93 -8.70 16.76 25.30
CA LEU A 93 -8.54 18.14 25.79
C LEU A 93 -7.10 18.40 26.27
N ALA A 94 -6.51 17.46 27.02
CA ALA A 94 -5.12 17.54 27.46
C ALA A 94 -4.12 17.65 26.29
N ALA A 95 -4.42 16.99 25.17
CA ALA A 95 -3.61 17.07 23.97
C ALA A 95 -3.80 18.37 23.16
N ARG A 96 -4.82 19.17 23.49
CA ARG A 96 -5.16 20.45 22.84
C ARG A 96 -5.17 20.36 21.29
N PRO A 97 -5.93 19.44 20.68
CA PRO A 97 -6.09 19.43 19.23
C PRO A 97 -6.91 20.65 18.78
N ASP A 98 -6.68 21.11 17.56
CA ASP A 98 -7.57 22.07 16.89
C ASP A 98 -8.51 21.37 15.89
N LEU A 99 -8.16 20.13 15.48
CA LEU A 99 -8.97 19.30 14.58
C LEU A 99 -8.97 17.83 15.03
N VAL A 100 -10.17 17.23 15.07
CA VAL A 100 -10.35 15.78 15.20
C VAL A 100 -11.09 15.24 13.98
N LEU A 101 -10.43 14.34 13.25
CA LEU A 101 -10.99 13.69 12.06
C LEU A 101 -11.59 12.33 12.40
N ILE A 102 -12.86 12.15 12.07
CA ILE A 102 -13.63 10.96 12.41
C ILE A 102 -14.40 10.40 11.20
N ARG A 103 -14.94 9.19 11.36
CA ARG A 103 -15.91 8.60 10.44
C ARG A 103 -17.34 8.78 10.94
N PRO A 104 -18.36 8.70 10.06
CA PRO A 104 -19.77 8.76 10.46
C PRO A 104 -20.17 7.74 11.53
N MET A 105 -19.53 6.57 11.55
CA MET A 105 -19.76 5.56 12.58
C MET A 105 -19.38 6.07 13.98
N ILE A 106 -18.30 6.85 14.10
CA ILE A 106 -17.87 7.42 15.38
C ILE A 106 -18.85 8.53 15.78
N ALA A 107 -19.22 9.41 14.84
CA ALA A 107 -20.18 10.47 15.12
C ALA A 107 -21.51 9.95 15.67
N ARG A 108 -22.03 8.85 15.08
CA ARG A 108 -23.28 8.21 15.53
C ARG A 108 -23.12 7.37 16.80
N GLY A 109 -21.99 6.66 16.93
CA GLY A 109 -21.77 5.73 18.04
C GLY A 109 -21.29 6.40 19.34
N TYR A 110 -20.65 7.57 19.24
CA TYR A 110 -20.03 8.27 20.35
C TYR A 110 -20.40 9.76 20.37
N PRO A 111 -21.70 10.11 20.32
CA PRO A 111 -22.14 11.51 20.23
C PRO A 111 -21.68 12.33 21.44
N ASN A 112 -21.63 11.75 22.65
CA ASN A 112 -21.20 12.44 23.86
C ASN A 112 -19.73 12.89 23.79
N LEU A 113 -18.84 12.07 23.24
CA LEU A 113 -17.44 12.45 23.01
C LEU A 113 -17.38 13.62 22.02
N VAL A 114 -18.06 13.49 20.88
CA VAL A 114 -18.06 14.52 19.84
C VAL A 114 -18.58 15.86 20.36
N LEU A 115 -19.70 15.85 21.09
CA LEU A 115 -20.30 17.05 21.68
C LEU A 115 -19.35 17.72 22.68
N LYS A 116 -18.72 16.97 23.58
CA LYS A 116 -17.76 17.52 24.54
C LYS A 116 -16.57 18.19 23.85
N LEU A 117 -16.04 17.59 22.79
CA LEU A 117 -14.94 18.18 22.01
C LEU A 117 -15.38 19.48 21.34
N GLN A 118 -16.55 19.49 20.71
CA GLN A 118 -17.10 20.68 20.05
C GLN A 118 -17.40 21.82 21.06
N GLN A 119 -17.96 21.50 22.22
CA GLN A 119 -18.21 22.47 23.31
C GLN A 119 -16.91 23.08 23.85
N ALA A 120 -15.81 22.33 23.81
CA ALA A 120 -14.48 22.82 24.15
C ALA A 120 -13.80 23.62 23.01
N GLY A 121 -14.51 23.91 21.92
CA GLY A 121 -14.01 24.69 20.79
C GLY A 121 -13.15 23.90 19.80
N ILE A 122 -13.09 22.57 19.91
CA ILE A 122 -12.32 21.72 18.99
C ILE A 122 -13.16 21.45 17.73
N CYS A 123 -12.59 21.68 16.55
CA CYS A 123 -13.25 21.32 15.30
C CYS A 123 -13.30 19.79 15.14
N VAL A 124 -14.48 19.22 14.98
CA VAL A 124 -14.66 17.78 14.70
C VAL A 124 -15.28 17.63 13.32
N VAL A 125 -14.59 16.91 12.42
CA VAL A 125 -15.01 16.75 11.03
C VAL A 125 -15.17 15.27 10.68
N SER A 126 -16.37 14.90 10.20
CA SER A 126 -16.70 13.54 9.77
C SER A 126 -16.53 13.35 8.27
N LEU A 127 -15.59 12.48 7.86
CA LEU A 127 -15.29 12.22 6.45
C LEU A 127 -15.35 10.73 6.15
N GLN A 128 -15.95 10.36 5.00
CA GLN A 128 -15.94 9.00 4.48
C GLN A 128 -16.37 9.01 3.01
N PRO A 129 -15.43 9.02 2.06
CA PRO A 129 -15.76 8.82 0.65
C PRO A 129 -16.12 7.35 0.37
N ASN A 130 -17.13 7.15 -0.45
CA ASN A 130 -17.61 5.85 -0.87
C ASN A 130 -17.12 5.45 -2.27
N THR A 131 -16.94 6.45 -3.14
CA THR A 131 -16.52 6.29 -4.55
C THR A 131 -15.13 6.88 -4.78
N VAL A 132 -14.51 6.59 -5.92
CA VAL A 132 -13.22 7.18 -6.31
C VAL A 132 -13.34 8.70 -6.56
N GLN A 133 -14.47 9.18 -7.08
CA GLN A 133 -14.72 10.61 -7.26
C GLN A 133 -14.84 11.31 -5.91
N GLU A 134 -15.60 10.72 -4.97
CA GLU A 134 -15.68 11.23 -3.60
C GLU A 134 -14.30 11.19 -2.91
N MET A 135 -13.45 10.20 -3.21
CA MET A 135 -12.09 10.14 -2.68
C MET A 135 -11.26 11.35 -3.10
N PHE A 136 -11.36 11.80 -4.35
CA PHE A 136 -10.67 13.03 -4.79
C PHE A 136 -11.21 14.26 -4.07
N SER A 137 -12.53 14.41 -3.93
CA SER A 137 -13.12 15.51 -3.15
C SER A 137 -12.66 15.47 -1.69
N TYR A 138 -12.62 14.28 -1.09
CA TYR A 138 -12.13 14.06 0.25
C TYR A 138 -10.65 14.49 0.42
N TRP A 139 -9.78 14.19 -0.54
CA TRP A 139 -8.39 14.67 -0.50
C TRP A 139 -8.30 16.18 -0.62
N LYS A 140 -9.13 16.82 -1.46
CA LYS A 140 -9.22 18.29 -1.52
C LYS A 140 -9.70 18.89 -0.21
N MET A 141 -10.68 18.27 0.45
CA MET A 141 -11.17 18.71 1.76
C MET A 141 -10.07 18.61 2.82
N LEU A 142 -9.27 17.53 2.82
CA LEU A 142 -8.10 17.45 3.70
C LEU A 142 -7.07 18.54 3.39
N GLY A 143 -6.81 18.81 2.10
CA GLY A 143 -5.96 19.91 1.66
C GLY A 143 -6.44 21.25 2.22
N LEU A 144 -7.72 21.55 2.03
CA LEU A 144 -8.35 22.78 2.52
C LEU A 144 -8.25 22.92 4.05
N LEU A 145 -8.57 21.86 4.79
CA LEU A 145 -8.49 21.86 6.26
C LEU A 145 -7.08 22.16 6.76
N THR A 146 -6.05 21.87 5.97
CA THR A 146 -4.65 21.85 6.45
C THR A 146 -3.76 22.84 5.71
N GLY A 147 -4.30 23.65 4.80
CA GLY A 147 -3.52 24.56 3.95
C GLY A 147 -2.58 23.82 2.99
N ARG A 148 -2.98 22.61 2.56
CA ARG A 148 -2.23 21.69 1.69
C ARG A 148 -2.95 21.42 0.37
N GLU A 149 -3.68 22.39 -0.16
CA GLU A 149 -4.49 22.25 -1.38
C GLU A 149 -3.62 21.89 -2.59
N LYS A 150 -2.44 22.52 -2.73
CA LYS A 150 -1.50 22.20 -3.82
C LYS A 150 -0.97 20.77 -3.71
N GLU A 151 -0.65 20.32 -2.49
CA GLU A 151 -0.23 18.95 -2.20
C GLU A 151 -1.35 17.95 -2.52
N ALA A 152 -2.59 18.28 -2.17
CA ALA A 152 -3.76 17.45 -2.48
C ALA A 152 -3.98 17.31 -4.00
N GLU A 153 -3.87 18.40 -4.77
CA GLU A 153 -3.97 18.33 -6.23
C GLU A 153 -2.81 17.54 -6.85
N ARG A 154 -1.59 17.67 -6.31
CA ARG A 154 -0.45 16.82 -6.73
C ARG A 154 -0.69 15.36 -6.40
N MET A 155 -1.29 15.05 -5.25
CA MET A 155 -1.65 13.69 -4.84
C MET A 155 -2.69 13.09 -5.81
N ILE A 156 -3.74 13.83 -6.16
CA ILE A 156 -4.72 13.42 -7.18
C ILE A 156 -4.05 13.17 -8.53
N THR A 157 -3.18 14.07 -8.96
CA THR A 157 -2.46 13.94 -10.23
C THR A 157 -1.58 12.68 -10.25
N ARG A 158 -0.82 12.43 -9.18
CA ARG A 158 0.00 11.23 -9.02
C ARG A 158 -0.84 9.96 -9.02
N PHE A 159 -2.01 9.97 -8.36
CA PHE A 159 -2.93 8.84 -8.37
C PHE A 159 -3.40 8.52 -9.79
N LYS A 160 -3.86 9.54 -10.53
CA LYS A 160 -4.30 9.38 -11.93
C LYS A 160 -3.18 8.88 -12.84
N GLN A 161 -1.94 9.36 -12.65
CA GLN A 161 -0.77 8.84 -13.39
C GLN A 161 -0.45 7.39 -13.02
N GLY A 162 -0.56 7.02 -11.74
CA GLY A 162 -0.46 5.64 -11.29
C GLY A 162 -1.51 4.74 -11.96
N LEU A 163 -2.75 5.20 -12.00
CA LEU A 163 -3.86 4.49 -12.64
C LEU A 163 -3.60 4.28 -14.13
N LYS A 164 -3.18 5.31 -14.87
CA LYS A 164 -2.80 5.19 -16.30
C LYS A 164 -1.72 4.15 -16.56
N ARG A 165 -0.75 4.01 -15.64
CA ARG A 165 0.30 2.97 -15.75
C ARG A 165 -0.26 1.56 -15.53
N ILE A 166 -1.32 1.41 -14.75
CA ILE A 166 -1.99 0.13 -14.58
C ILE A 166 -2.93 -0.15 -15.76
N GLU A 167 -3.65 0.87 -16.25
CA GLU A 167 -4.47 0.78 -17.46
C GLU A 167 -3.66 0.29 -18.65
N SER A 168 -2.45 0.80 -18.86
CA SER A 168 -1.58 0.32 -19.96
C SER A 168 -1.12 -1.14 -19.83
N LEU A 169 -1.14 -1.70 -18.61
CA LEU A 169 -0.98 -3.15 -18.41
C LEU A 169 -2.28 -3.87 -18.76
N VAL A 170 -3.43 -3.35 -18.31
CA VAL A 170 -4.75 -3.93 -18.57
C VAL A 170 -5.11 -3.94 -20.05
N ASP A 171 -4.66 -2.96 -20.83
CA ASP A 171 -4.90 -2.87 -22.27
C ASP A 171 -4.22 -4.00 -23.06
N LYS A 172 -3.19 -4.64 -22.48
CA LYS A 172 -2.56 -5.85 -23.04
C LYS A 172 -3.45 -7.10 -22.90
N ILE A 173 -4.57 -7.00 -22.16
CA ILE A 173 -5.48 -8.11 -21.89
C ILE A 173 -6.74 -7.93 -22.74
N PRO A 174 -6.97 -8.81 -23.74
CA PRO A 174 -8.17 -8.78 -24.55
C PRO A 174 -9.44 -8.84 -23.68
N PRO A 175 -10.49 -8.07 -23.98
CA PRO A 175 -11.75 -8.10 -23.23
C PRO A 175 -12.32 -9.52 -23.05
N SER A 176 -12.21 -10.39 -24.07
CA SER A 176 -12.66 -11.79 -24.03
C SER A 176 -11.87 -12.68 -23.06
N ARG A 177 -10.68 -12.25 -22.63
CA ARG A 177 -9.84 -12.97 -21.67
C ARG A 177 -9.96 -12.42 -20.25
N ARG A 178 -10.78 -11.39 -20.03
CA ARG A 178 -10.93 -10.77 -18.72
C ARG A 178 -11.66 -11.71 -17.75
N LYS A 179 -11.12 -11.84 -16.54
CA LYS A 179 -11.61 -12.75 -15.51
C LYS A 179 -12.86 -12.20 -14.85
N ARG A 180 -13.86 -13.08 -14.71
CA ARG A 180 -15.06 -12.87 -13.90
C ARG A 180 -14.72 -13.18 -12.45
N VAL A 181 -14.90 -12.20 -11.58
CA VAL A 181 -14.44 -12.23 -10.20
C VAL A 181 -15.62 -12.01 -9.26
N TYR A 182 -15.79 -12.91 -8.29
CA TYR A 182 -16.60 -12.63 -7.11
C TYR A 182 -15.69 -12.01 -6.04
N PHE A 183 -16.02 -10.80 -5.60
CA PHE A 183 -15.22 -10.07 -4.61
C PHE A 183 -15.93 -9.97 -3.25
N GLU A 184 -15.56 -10.86 -2.35
CA GLU A 184 -16.12 -10.95 -1.01
C GLU A 184 -15.61 -9.85 -0.08
N SER A 185 -16.54 -9.22 0.65
CA SER A 185 -16.24 -8.25 1.70
C SER A 185 -16.28 -8.87 3.11
N ILE A 186 -17.30 -9.68 3.42
CA ILE A 186 -17.46 -10.35 4.72
C ILE A 186 -18.01 -11.76 4.51
N HIS A 187 -17.16 -12.77 4.71
CA HIS A 187 -17.48 -14.18 4.48
C HIS A 187 -18.69 -14.65 5.29
N SER A 188 -18.64 -14.46 6.62
CA SER A 188 -19.65 -14.99 7.54
C SER A 188 -21.05 -14.40 7.36
N LYS A 189 -21.18 -13.33 6.56
CA LYS A 189 -22.45 -12.67 6.26
C LYS A 189 -22.81 -12.76 4.77
N MET A 190 -22.03 -13.49 3.97
CA MET A 190 -22.20 -13.62 2.52
C MET A 190 -22.34 -12.25 1.84
N LYS A 191 -21.46 -11.32 2.23
CA LYS A 191 -21.47 -9.94 1.73
C LYS A 191 -20.41 -9.74 0.66
N THR A 192 -20.79 -8.96 -0.33
CA THR A 192 -19.93 -8.44 -1.40
C THR A 192 -19.81 -6.92 -1.23
N PHE A 193 -19.25 -6.23 -2.22
CA PHE A 193 -19.15 -4.79 -2.25
C PHE A 193 -20.26 -4.16 -3.11
N ALA A 194 -20.62 -2.93 -2.77
CA ALA A 194 -21.49 -2.12 -3.62
C ALA A 194 -20.86 -1.91 -5.01
N PRO A 195 -21.62 -1.95 -6.12
CA PRO A 195 -21.07 -1.78 -7.47
C PRO A 195 -20.33 -0.45 -7.71
N SER A 196 -20.66 0.59 -6.95
CA SER A 196 -20.02 1.93 -6.99
C SER A 196 -18.87 2.09 -6.01
N SER A 197 -18.57 1.09 -5.19
CA SER A 197 -17.54 1.18 -4.14
C SER A 197 -16.13 1.29 -4.71
N ILE A 198 -15.23 1.84 -3.88
CA ILE A 198 -13.79 1.87 -4.14
C ILE A 198 -13.19 0.48 -4.39
N ALA A 199 -13.67 -0.57 -3.70
CA ALA A 199 -13.16 -1.93 -3.89
C ALA A 199 -13.54 -2.49 -5.28
N ILE A 200 -14.77 -2.26 -5.74
CA ILE A 200 -15.18 -2.64 -7.10
C ILE A 200 -14.49 -1.77 -8.16
N PHE A 201 -14.26 -0.48 -7.88
CA PHE A 201 -13.40 0.33 -8.73
C PHE A 201 -12.01 -0.30 -8.86
N ALA A 202 -11.40 -0.72 -7.76
CA ALA A 202 -10.08 -1.34 -7.79
C ALA A 202 -10.04 -2.63 -8.63
N LEU A 203 -11.04 -3.50 -8.46
CA LEU A 203 -11.22 -4.71 -9.24
C LEU A 203 -11.33 -4.41 -10.75
N LYS A 204 -12.19 -3.44 -11.12
CA LYS A 204 -12.41 -3.07 -12.53
C LYS A 204 -11.15 -2.44 -13.14
N SER A 205 -10.47 -1.56 -12.41
CA SER A 205 -9.21 -0.95 -12.83
C SER A 205 -8.08 -1.96 -13.00
N ALA A 206 -8.15 -3.13 -12.36
CA ALA A 206 -7.23 -4.24 -12.55
C ALA A 206 -7.62 -5.16 -13.72
N GLY A 207 -8.68 -4.83 -14.48
CA GLY A 207 -9.19 -5.62 -15.59
C GLY A 207 -10.12 -6.76 -15.19
N GLY A 208 -10.62 -6.78 -13.95
CA GLY A 208 -11.60 -7.77 -13.49
C GLY A 208 -13.05 -7.40 -13.86
N ILE A 209 -13.88 -8.41 -14.08
CA ILE A 209 -15.33 -8.28 -14.29
C ILE A 209 -16.02 -8.67 -12.99
N ASN A 210 -16.76 -7.75 -12.37
CA ASN A 210 -17.51 -8.05 -11.15
C ASN A 210 -18.71 -8.95 -11.47
N VAL A 211 -18.73 -10.16 -10.90
CA VAL A 211 -19.88 -11.10 -11.02
C VAL A 211 -21.10 -10.56 -10.28
N ALA A 212 -20.90 -9.94 -9.12
CA ALA A 212 -21.97 -9.42 -8.27
C ALA A 212 -22.38 -7.99 -8.67
N ALA A 213 -22.59 -7.74 -9.96
CA ALA A 213 -22.99 -6.41 -10.46
C ALA A 213 -24.42 -6.03 -10.02
N ASP A 214 -25.26 -7.02 -9.75
CA ASP A 214 -26.63 -6.91 -9.23
C ASP A 214 -26.70 -6.76 -7.71
N ALA A 215 -25.56 -6.59 -7.03
CA ALA A 215 -25.53 -6.48 -5.58
C ALA A 215 -26.26 -5.22 -5.08
N HIS A 216 -27.26 -5.42 -4.23
CA HIS A 216 -28.09 -4.33 -3.73
C HIS A 216 -27.48 -3.72 -2.47
N THR A 217 -27.25 -2.41 -2.48
CA THR A 217 -26.77 -1.69 -1.30
C THR A 217 -27.93 -1.40 -0.35
N ARG A 218 -27.68 -1.54 0.96
CA ARG A 218 -28.57 -0.97 1.98
C ARG A 218 -27.87 0.26 2.58
N HIS A 219 -28.61 1.35 2.73
CA HIS A 219 -28.18 2.58 3.42
C HIS A 219 -26.91 3.27 2.88
N GLY A 220 -26.67 3.21 1.56
CA GLY A 220 -25.55 3.93 0.93
C GLY A 220 -24.16 3.52 1.42
N THR A 221 -24.01 2.28 1.91
CA THR A 221 -22.71 1.75 2.35
C THR A 221 -21.94 1.09 1.21
N ASN A 222 -20.62 0.98 1.34
CA ASN A 222 -19.76 0.31 0.37
C ASN A 222 -19.92 -1.22 0.35
N ILE A 223 -20.76 -1.78 1.21
CA ILE A 223 -20.93 -3.22 1.39
C ILE A 223 -22.37 -3.59 1.05
N ALA A 224 -22.54 -4.65 0.26
CA ALA A 224 -23.83 -5.16 -0.17
C ALA A 224 -24.04 -6.58 0.36
N ALA A 225 -25.26 -6.90 0.78
CA ALA A 225 -25.65 -8.28 1.00
C ALA A 225 -25.80 -8.96 -0.37
N TYR A 226 -25.25 -10.16 -0.51
CA TYR A 226 -25.37 -10.93 -1.75
C TYR A 226 -26.07 -12.27 -1.50
N GLY A 227 -25.70 -12.95 -0.42
CA GLY A 227 -26.32 -14.20 -0.01
C GLY A 227 -25.72 -15.41 -0.74
N LYS A 228 -25.67 -16.54 -0.06
CA LYS A 228 -25.01 -17.77 -0.54
C LYS A 228 -25.62 -18.31 -1.83
N GLU A 229 -26.95 -18.30 -1.92
CA GLU A 229 -27.68 -18.80 -3.08
C GLU A 229 -27.31 -18.06 -4.37
N ARG A 230 -27.19 -16.73 -4.32
CA ARG A 230 -26.74 -15.93 -5.48
C ARG A 230 -25.28 -16.17 -5.85
N ILE A 231 -24.41 -16.39 -4.85
CA ILE A 231 -23.02 -16.79 -5.13
C ILE A 231 -23.01 -18.12 -5.90
N LEU A 232 -23.82 -19.08 -5.46
CA LEU A 232 -23.91 -20.40 -6.06
C LEU A 232 -24.62 -20.39 -7.44
N SER A 233 -25.58 -19.49 -7.68
CA SER A 233 -26.21 -19.36 -9.01
C SER A 233 -25.22 -18.88 -10.07
N HIS A 234 -24.18 -18.14 -9.68
CA HIS A 234 -23.08 -17.73 -10.55
C HIS A 234 -21.84 -18.65 -10.46
N ALA A 235 -21.91 -19.79 -9.76
CA ALA A 235 -20.76 -20.61 -9.42
C ALA A 235 -19.87 -20.99 -10.61
N HIS A 236 -20.47 -21.35 -11.75
CA HIS A 236 -19.74 -21.75 -12.97
C HIS A 236 -19.08 -20.58 -13.70
N GLU A 237 -19.52 -19.35 -13.43
CA GLU A 237 -19.05 -18.13 -14.06
C GLU A 237 -17.91 -17.45 -13.30
N ILE A 238 -17.66 -17.84 -12.05
CA ILE A 238 -16.63 -17.23 -11.20
C ILE A 238 -15.27 -17.85 -11.57
N ASP A 239 -14.48 -17.15 -12.38
CA ASP A 239 -13.11 -17.54 -12.73
C ASP A 239 -12.14 -17.39 -11.55
N VAL A 240 -12.37 -16.38 -10.69
CA VAL A 240 -11.55 -16.08 -9.53
C VAL A 240 -12.43 -15.71 -8.33
N TYR A 241 -12.16 -16.29 -7.18
CA TYR A 241 -12.76 -15.92 -5.90
C TYR A 241 -11.78 -15.03 -5.14
N LEU A 242 -12.06 -13.73 -5.08
CA LEU A 242 -11.25 -12.75 -4.36
C LEU A 242 -11.93 -12.42 -3.04
N ALA A 243 -11.20 -12.50 -1.93
CA ALA A 243 -11.76 -12.16 -0.62
C ALA A 243 -10.89 -11.14 0.11
N GLN A 244 -11.53 -10.09 0.62
CA GLN A 244 -10.86 -9.13 1.47
C GLN A 244 -10.60 -9.74 2.87
N HIS A 245 -9.40 -9.57 3.40
CA HIS A 245 -9.07 -9.84 4.80
C HIS A 245 -8.91 -8.54 5.58
N GLY A 246 -9.48 -8.50 6.79
CA GLY A 246 -9.51 -7.29 7.61
C GLY A 246 -10.05 -7.52 9.01
N ALA A 247 -10.21 -6.44 9.78
CA ALA A 247 -10.74 -6.51 11.15
C ALA A 247 -12.15 -7.13 11.22
N MET A 248 -12.96 -6.91 10.17
CA MET A 248 -14.32 -7.45 10.08
C MET A 248 -14.43 -8.74 9.26
N ASN A 249 -13.35 -9.19 8.60
CA ASN A 249 -13.34 -10.41 7.81
C ASN A 249 -12.04 -11.19 8.00
N HIS A 250 -12.03 -12.15 8.94
CA HIS A 250 -10.89 -13.05 9.17
C HIS A 250 -11.01 -14.34 8.34
N VAL A 251 -11.31 -14.17 7.05
CA VAL A 251 -11.41 -15.26 6.09
C VAL A 251 -10.03 -15.78 5.71
N THR A 252 -9.96 -17.05 5.36
CA THR A 252 -8.76 -17.72 4.83
C THR A 252 -9.16 -18.55 3.62
N VAL A 253 -8.18 -18.92 2.78
CA VAL A 253 -8.42 -19.83 1.64
C VAL A 253 -9.07 -21.13 2.12
N ARG A 254 -8.61 -21.68 3.24
CA ARG A 254 -9.16 -22.90 3.85
C ARG A 254 -10.64 -22.74 4.18
N LYS A 255 -11.03 -21.66 4.88
CA LYS A 255 -12.44 -21.39 5.21
C LYS A 255 -13.33 -21.33 3.96
N ILE A 256 -12.86 -20.68 2.90
CA ILE A 256 -13.61 -20.59 1.63
C ILE A 256 -13.74 -21.98 0.97
N LYS A 257 -12.68 -22.79 0.97
CA LYS A 257 -12.72 -24.15 0.42
C LYS A 257 -13.66 -25.08 1.20
N GLU A 258 -13.71 -24.93 2.51
CA GLU A 258 -14.52 -25.74 3.42
C GLU A 258 -15.98 -25.26 3.54
N GLU A 259 -16.32 -24.08 3.00
CA GLU A 259 -17.70 -23.56 3.03
C GLU A 259 -18.65 -24.49 2.24
N PRO A 260 -19.73 -25.01 2.86
CA PRO A 260 -20.61 -25.97 2.20
C PRO A 260 -21.13 -25.47 0.84
N GLY A 261 -21.08 -26.31 -0.19
CA GLY A 261 -21.53 -25.97 -1.54
C GLY A 261 -20.54 -25.14 -2.37
N TYR A 262 -19.50 -24.52 -1.77
CA TYR A 262 -18.52 -23.75 -2.54
C TYR A 262 -17.65 -24.62 -3.46
N GLY A 263 -17.62 -25.93 -3.28
CA GLY A 263 -17.07 -26.87 -4.27
C GLY A 263 -17.77 -26.80 -5.65
N ALA A 264 -18.97 -26.22 -5.75
CA ALA A 264 -19.62 -25.94 -7.03
C ALA A 264 -19.02 -24.72 -7.76
N ILE A 265 -18.29 -23.84 -7.07
CA ILE A 265 -17.69 -22.64 -7.65
C ILE A 265 -16.45 -23.01 -8.45
N LYS A 266 -16.41 -22.60 -9.72
CA LYS A 266 -15.29 -22.86 -10.64
C LYS A 266 -13.95 -22.45 -10.04
N ALA A 267 -13.83 -21.22 -9.54
CA ALA A 267 -12.62 -20.73 -8.89
C ALA A 267 -12.18 -21.57 -7.68
N VAL A 268 -13.11 -22.12 -6.90
CA VAL A 268 -12.78 -22.93 -5.73
C VAL A 268 -12.23 -24.29 -6.15
N ARG A 269 -12.86 -24.95 -7.14
CA ARG A 269 -12.35 -26.20 -7.73
C ARG A 269 -10.97 -26.04 -8.35
N GLU A 270 -10.75 -24.94 -9.06
CA GLU A 270 -9.48 -24.65 -9.73
C GLU A 270 -8.42 -24.04 -8.79
N GLY A 271 -8.74 -23.87 -7.50
CA GLY A 271 -7.82 -23.28 -6.52
C GLY A 271 -7.50 -21.80 -6.74
N LYS A 272 -8.28 -21.08 -7.55
CA LYS A 272 -8.15 -19.65 -7.85
C LYS A 272 -8.83 -18.78 -6.79
N ILE A 273 -8.44 -19.00 -5.54
CA ILE A 273 -8.91 -18.26 -4.37
C ILE A 273 -7.77 -17.36 -3.89
N PHE A 274 -7.99 -16.05 -3.89
CA PHE A 274 -6.99 -15.08 -3.43
C PHE A 274 -7.52 -14.25 -2.28
N ILE A 275 -6.63 -13.94 -1.34
CA ILE A 275 -6.91 -13.09 -0.20
C ILE A 275 -6.17 -11.77 -0.39
N ILE A 276 -6.86 -10.65 -0.18
CA ILE A 276 -6.29 -9.30 -0.29
C ILE A 276 -6.58 -8.46 0.96
N ASP A 277 -5.62 -7.68 1.42
CA ASP A 277 -5.77 -6.87 2.64
C ASP A 277 -6.71 -5.67 2.39
N GLU A 278 -7.66 -5.44 3.30
CA GLU A 278 -8.62 -4.32 3.23
C GLU A 278 -7.97 -2.95 3.15
N LYS A 279 -6.77 -2.80 3.71
CA LYS A 279 -6.02 -1.53 3.76
C LYS A 279 -5.64 -1.03 2.37
N ILE A 280 -5.56 -1.91 1.36
CA ILE A 280 -5.16 -1.54 -0.01
C ILE A 280 -6.30 -1.58 -1.03
N VAL A 281 -7.49 -2.05 -0.66
CA VAL A 281 -8.65 -2.11 -1.58
C VAL A 281 -9.88 -1.37 -1.09
N SER A 282 -10.01 -1.12 0.21
CA SER A 282 -11.19 -0.50 0.82
C SER A 282 -10.92 0.85 1.48
N ARG A 283 -9.66 1.29 1.54
CA ARG A 283 -9.30 2.61 2.07
C ARG A 283 -9.13 3.64 0.94
N PRO A 284 -9.64 4.86 1.11
CA PRO A 284 -9.47 5.96 0.14
C PRO A 284 -8.08 6.61 0.25
N THR A 285 -7.02 5.84 -0.03
CA THR A 285 -5.62 6.31 0.08
C THR A 285 -4.85 6.02 -1.21
N MET A 286 -3.66 6.61 -1.34
CA MET A 286 -2.76 6.37 -2.47
C MET A 286 -2.43 4.88 -2.67
N ARG A 287 -2.45 4.08 -1.59
CA ARG A 287 -2.21 2.63 -1.63
C ARG A 287 -3.30 1.83 -2.34
N LEU A 288 -4.40 2.46 -2.74
CA LEU A 288 -5.36 1.85 -3.64
C LEU A 288 -4.70 1.44 -4.97
N LEU A 289 -3.66 2.15 -5.42
CA LEU A 289 -2.85 1.74 -6.58
C LEU A 289 -2.17 0.40 -6.37
N ASP A 290 -1.68 0.12 -5.16
CA ASP A 290 -1.06 -1.17 -4.84
C ASP A 290 -2.10 -2.28 -4.80
N GLY A 291 -3.32 -2.00 -4.31
CA GLY A 291 -4.43 -2.96 -4.37
C GLY A 291 -4.85 -3.28 -5.79
N ILE A 292 -4.99 -2.28 -6.66
CA ILE A 292 -5.30 -2.47 -8.09
C ILE A 292 -4.21 -3.33 -8.74
N TYR A 293 -2.93 -2.99 -8.51
CA TYR A 293 -1.81 -3.73 -9.08
C TYR A 293 -1.77 -5.19 -8.58
N GLU A 294 -2.02 -5.42 -7.29
CA GLU A 294 -2.03 -6.77 -6.71
C GLU A 294 -3.20 -7.62 -7.21
N ILE A 295 -4.40 -7.04 -7.36
CA ILE A 295 -5.51 -7.71 -8.02
C ILE A 295 -5.09 -8.09 -9.45
N GLY A 296 -4.44 -7.18 -10.18
CA GLY A 296 -3.91 -7.46 -11.51
C GLY A 296 -2.94 -8.63 -11.54
N ARG A 297 -2.05 -8.76 -10.54
CA ARG A 297 -1.14 -9.92 -10.38
C ARG A 297 -1.88 -11.24 -10.14
N PHE A 298 -2.96 -11.22 -9.37
CA PHE A 298 -3.78 -12.42 -9.16
C PHE A 298 -4.53 -12.84 -10.43
N LEU A 299 -5.06 -11.88 -11.18
CA LEU A 299 -5.87 -12.16 -12.37
C LEU A 299 -5.02 -12.48 -13.61
N TYR A 300 -3.88 -11.79 -13.76
CA TYR A 300 -3.05 -11.80 -14.97
C TYR A 300 -1.55 -11.72 -14.63
N PRO A 301 -0.98 -12.74 -13.94
CA PRO A 301 0.40 -12.70 -13.50
C PRO A 301 1.39 -12.54 -14.67
N SER A 302 1.12 -13.12 -15.85
CA SER A 302 2.00 -12.96 -17.03
C SER A 302 2.13 -11.52 -17.53
N VAL A 303 1.17 -10.65 -17.22
CA VAL A 303 1.17 -9.24 -17.62
C VAL A 303 1.73 -8.37 -16.50
N PHE A 304 1.24 -8.56 -15.27
CA PHE A 304 1.62 -7.71 -14.14
C PHE A 304 2.99 -8.08 -13.55
N ASN A 305 3.44 -9.33 -13.69
CA ASN A 305 4.77 -9.78 -13.27
C ASN A 305 5.78 -9.78 -14.42
N ASP A 306 5.50 -9.06 -15.51
CA ASP A 306 6.48 -8.91 -16.57
C ASP A 306 7.79 -8.29 -16.04
N VAL A 307 8.89 -8.95 -16.40
CA VAL A 307 10.27 -8.61 -16.00
C VAL A 307 11.15 -8.31 -17.22
N SER A 308 10.56 -8.24 -18.42
CA SER A 308 11.27 -8.01 -19.68
C SER A 308 12.17 -6.78 -19.64
N SER A 309 11.73 -5.70 -19.00
CA SER A 309 12.48 -4.44 -18.85
C SER A 309 13.80 -4.59 -18.08
N PHE A 310 13.92 -5.59 -17.19
CA PHE A 310 15.15 -5.86 -16.46
C PHE A 310 16.19 -6.58 -17.33
N LEU A 311 15.76 -7.33 -18.34
CA LEU A 311 16.63 -8.18 -19.17
C LEU A 311 17.62 -7.39 -20.03
N HIS A 312 17.48 -6.07 -20.14
CA HIS A 312 18.41 -5.22 -20.89
C HIS A 312 19.39 -4.48 -19.99
N LYS A 313 19.26 -4.62 -18.66
CA LYS A 313 20.14 -3.95 -17.71
C LYS A 313 21.43 -4.75 -17.50
N PRO A 314 22.61 -4.13 -17.70
CA PRO A 314 23.90 -4.80 -17.50
C PRO A 314 24.17 -5.13 -16.03
N ARG A 315 23.55 -4.38 -15.10
CA ARG A 315 23.62 -4.58 -13.66
C ARG A 315 22.28 -4.19 -13.03
N LEU A 316 21.80 -4.99 -12.08
CA LEU A 316 20.59 -4.66 -11.31
C LEU A 316 20.93 -4.09 -9.94
N THR A 317 20.18 -3.06 -9.54
CA THR A 317 20.19 -2.55 -8.18
C THR A 317 19.47 -3.50 -7.22
N ARG A 318 19.65 -3.32 -5.91
CA ARG A 318 18.96 -4.08 -4.87
C ARG A 318 17.45 -3.90 -4.91
N ALA A 319 16.97 -2.69 -5.23
CA ALA A 319 15.55 -2.42 -5.40
C ALA A 319 14.96 -3.18 -6.60
N GLU A 320 15.66 -3.16 -7.74
CA GLU A 320 15.22 -3.88 -8.95
C GLU A 320 15.28 -5.40 -8.76
N PHE A 321 16.29 -5.90 -8.04
CA PHE A 321 16.34 -7.30 -7.63
C PHE A 321 15.13 -7.68 -6.78
N ALA A 322 14.76 -6.88 -5.77
CA ALA A 322 13.59 -7.14 -4.94
C ALA A 322 12.31 -7.20 -5.78
N GLU A 323 12.13 -6.26 -6.71
CA GLU A 323 10.99 -6.24 -7.62
C GLU A 323 10.96 -7.47 -8.54
N MET A 324 12.08 -7.77 -9.21
CA MET A 324 12.19 -8.89 -10.12
C MET A 324 11.94 -10.22 -9.41
N PHE A 325 12.51 -10.43 -8.22
CA PHE A 325 12.31 -11.63 -7.42
C PHE A 325 10.84 -11.78 -7.00
N VAL A 326 10.23 -10.73 -6.43
CA VAL A 326 8.82 -10.75 -6.02
C VAL A 326 7.89 -11.02 -7.20
N LYS A 327 8.17 -10.46 -8.38
CA LYS A 327 7.44 -10.73 -9.63
C LYS A 327 7.59 -12.16 -10.10
N MET A 328 8.81 -12.65 -10.30
CA MET A 328 9.05 -13.99 -10.84
C MET A 328 8.53 -15.11 -9.93
N MET A 329 8.56 -14.89 -8.61
CA MET A 329 8.04 -15.84 -7.62
C MET A 329 6.55 -15.64 -7.32
N ASN A 330 5.90 -14.67 -7.94
CA ASN A 330 4.51 -14.28 -7.68
C ASN A 330 4.18 -14.11 -6.18
N ILE A 331 5.13 -13.57 -5.40
CA ILE A 331 4.96 -13.37 -3.95
C ILE A 331 3.91 -12.28 -3.72
N PRO A 332 2.89 -12.51 -2.88
CA PRO A 332 1.92 -11.48 -2.54
C PRO A 332 2.56 -10.29 -1.84
N LEU A 333 2.12 -9.08 -2.18
CA LEU A 333 2.67 -7.85 -1.62
C LEU A 333 2.44 -7.75 -0.11
N LYS A 334 3.48 -7.30 0.61
CA LYS A 334 3.42 -7.08 2.04
C LYS A 334 2.58 -5.84 2.36
N THR A 335 1.47 -6.06 3.06
CA THR A 335 0.73 -5.00 3.76
C THR A 335 1.07 -5.03 5.26
N PRO A 336 1.42 -3.88 5.85
CA PRO A 336 1.75 -3.83 7.28
C PRO A 336 0.51 -4.01 8.16
N ASP A 337 0.68 -4.80 9.20
CA ASP A 337 -0.26 -5.00 10.29
C ASP A 337 0.38 -4.66 11.62
N TYR A 338 -0.25 -3.75 12.38
CA TYR A 338 0.29 -3.25 13.64
C TYR A 338 0.55 -4.37 14.64
N ARG A 339 -0.40 -5.31 14.80
CA ARG A 339 -0.29 -6.34 15.84
C ARG A 339 0.73 -7.40 15.46
N ARG A 340 0.70 -7.87 14.21
CA ARG A 340 1.55 -8.98 13.76
C ARG A 340 2.96 -8.54 13.39
N ASP A 341 3.09 -7.41 12.70
CA ASP A 341 4.37 -7.02 12.09
C ASP A 341 5.18 -6.08 12.96
N ILE A 342 4.51 -5.32 13.83
CA ILE A 342 5.13 -4.19 14.51
C ILE A 342 5.17 -4.42 16.02
N ALA A 343 4.06 -4.77 16.66
CA ALA A 343 4.00 -4.94 18.11
C ALA A 343 4.59 -6.27 18.61
N ARG A 344 4.58 -7.33 17.79
CA ARG A 344 4.94 -8.71 18.21
C ARG A 344 6.27 -9.24 17.67
N ARG A 345 7.02 -8.48 16.84
CA ARG A 345 8.34 -8.92 16.34
C ARG A 345 9.45 -8.64 17.36
N SER A 346 10.42 -9.56 17.43
CA SER A 346 11.67 -9.41 18.19
C SER A 346 12.39 -8.10 17.86
N ARG A 347 13.01 -7.46 18.86
CA ARG A 347 13.84 -6.25 18.69
C ARG A 347 15.11 -6.48 17.87
N ALA A 348 15.46 -7.73 17.54
CA ALA A 348 16.74 -8.10 16.94
C ALA A 348 16.79 -8.10 15.39
N GLY A 349 15.74 -7.62 14.70
CA GLY A 349 15.67 -7.59 13.22
C GLY A 349 14.85 -6.44 12.65
N HIS A 350 14.84 -6.32 11.31
CA HIS A 350 14.08 -5.30 10.57
C HIS A 350 12.60 -5.35 10.92
N ARG A 351 12.03 -4.21 11.33
CA ARG A 351 10.59 -4.01 11.44
C ARG A 351 10.11 -3.20 10.26
N TYR A 352 8.83 -3.37 9.96
CA TYR A 352 8.22 -2.70 8.84
C TYR A 352 8.48 -1.19 8.88
N GLY A 353 9.05 -0.68 7.79
CA GLY A 353 9.28 0.75 7.64
C GLY A 353 10.38 1.35 8.49
N ASP A 354 11.28 0.53 9.04
CA ASP A 354 12.48 1.03 9.71
C ASP A 354 13.42 1.76 8.72
N PHE A 355 13.29 1.52 7.41
CA PHE A 355 14.17 2.11 6.39
C PHE A 355 14.25 3.64 6.41
N LYS A 356 15.46 4.17 6.55
CA LYS A 356 15.77 5.60 6.48
C LYS A 356 16.09 6.08 5.07
N ASP A 357 16.47 5.17 4.18
CA ASP A 357 16.94 5.46 2.82
C ASP A 357 16.03 4.90 1.71
N VAL A 358 14.83 4.45 2.08
CA VAL A 358 13.80 4.01 1.13
C VAL A 358 12.60 4.94 1.26
N ASP A 359 12.25 5.59 0.15
CA ASP A 359 11.03 6.40 0.07
C ASP A 359 9.80 5.49 0.12
N TYR A 360 9.07 5.53 1.23
CA TYR A 360 7.87 4.72 1.43
C TYR A 360 6.68 5.18 0.56
N TRP A 361 6.76 6.36 -0.09
CA TRP A 361 5.82 6.79 -1.11
C TRP A 361 6.21 6.37 -2.53
N GLY A 362 7.42 5.82 -2.70
CA GLY A 362 7.97 5.40 -3.99
C GLY A 362 7.43 4.05 -4.47
N ASN A 363 7.43 3.84 -5.78
CA ASN A 363 6.90 2.62 -6.42
C ASN A 363 7.60 1.33 -5.96
N ASN A 364 8.88 1.42 -5.57
CA ASN A 364 9.71 0.26 -5.24
C ASN A 364 9.53 -0.20 -3.78
N TYR A 365 9.01 0.66 -2.90
CA TYR A 365 8.94 0.36 -1.47
C TYR A 365 8.19 -0.92 -1.17
N LYS A 366 7.04 -1.16 -1.83
CA LYS A 366 6.26 -2.40 -1.65
C LYS A 366 7.06 -3.65 -2.00
N PHE A 367 7.91 -3.62 -3.02
CA PHE A 367 8.72 -4.78 -3.41
C PHE A 367 9.89 -4.98 -2.45
N ILE A 368 10.58 -3.90 -2.09
CA ILE A 368 11.68 -3.92 -1.10
C ILE A 368 11.17 -4.49 0.22
N GLU A 369 10.09 -3.93 0.73
CA GLU A 369 9.51 -4.31 2.02
C GLU A 369 8.96 -5.74 1.98
N THR A 370 8.35 -6.16 0.87
CA THR A 370 7.94 -7.56 0.68
C THR A 370 9.14 -8.50 0.75
N ALA A 371 10.20 -8.22 0.00
CA ALA A 371 11.37 -9.06 -0.07
C ALA A 371 12.13 -9.13 1.27
N VAL A 372 12.29 -7.98 1.95
CA VAL A 372 12.95 -7.91 3.26
C VAL A 372 12.12 -8.62 4.33
N TYR A 373 10.80 -8.43 4.33
CA TYR A 373 9.92 -9.08 5.28
C TYR A 373 9.95 -10.61 5.14
N ARG A 374 10.14 -11.11 3.91
CA ARG A 374 10.36 -12.52 3.57
C ARG A 374 11.78 -13.02 3.88
N GLY A 375 12.66 -12.17 4.37
CA GLY A 375 14.02 -12.55 4.75
C GLY A 375 14.97 -12.74 3.57
N LEU A 376 14.65 -12.20 2.38
CA LEU A 376 15.44 -12.40 1.15
C LEU A 376 16.73 -11.56 1.09
N PHE A 377 16.93 -10.65 2.04
CA PHE A 377 18.14 -9.84 2.13
C PHE A 377 18.86 -10.11 3.46
N PRO A 378 20.16 -10.43 3.44
CA PRO A 378 20.91 -10.62 4.66
C PRO A 378 21.21 -9.27 5.32
N ASN A 379 21.35 -9.27 6.66
CA ASN A 379 21.92 -8.18 7.45
C ASN A 379 21.25 -6.78 7.34
N VAL A 380 19.93 -6.73 7.18
CA VAL A 380 19.15 -5.47 7.11
C VAL A 380 18.96 -4.80 8.50
N LYS A 381 19.92 -4.96 9.42
CA LYS A 381 19.78 -4.61 10.84
C LYS A 381 20.03 -3.12 11.18
N LYS A 382 20.46 -2.30 10.22
CA LYS A 382 20.86 -0.89 10.44
C LYS A 382 19.83 0.13 9.94
N ASP A 383 18.59 -0.28 9.69
CA ASP A 383 17.55 0.61 9.12
C ASP A 383 17.91 1.18 7.73
N MET A 384 18.88 0.57 7.04
CA MET A 384 19.39 1.01 5.73
C MET A 384 19.29 -0.14 4.75
N PHE A 385 18.63 0.08 3.62
CA PHE A 385 18.48 -0.92 2.56
C PHE A 385 19.51 -0.76 1.45
N PHE A 386 19.95 0.47 1.18
CA PHE A 386 20.76 0.90 0.04
C PHE A 386 20.14 0.53 -1.32
N PRO A 387 18.94 1.06 -1.66
CA PRO A 387 18.17 0.62 -2.82
C PRO A 387 18.92 0.74 -4.15
N ASN A 388 19.81 1.74 -4.27
CA ASN A 388 20.54 2.06 -5.50
C ASN A 388 21.88 1.31 -5.64
N ARG A 389 22.34 0.58 -4.61
CA ARG A 389 23.53 -0.27 -4.76
C ARG A 389 23.21 -1.47 -5.63
N PHE A 390 24.18 -1.93 -6.41
CA PHE A 390 24.03 -3.15 -7.20
C PHE A 390 23.86 -4.37 -6.29
N VAL A 391 23.03 -5.33 -6.73
CA VAL A 391 22.87 -6.60 -6.04
C VAL A 391 24.11 -7.46 -6.27
N LYS A 392 24.63 -8.04 -5.19
CA LYS A 392 25.78 -8.93 -5.21
C LYS A 392 25.36 -10.37 -5.47
N ARG A 393 26.22 -11.17 -6.10
CA ARG A 393 26.02 -12.62 -6.31
C ARG A 393 25.74 -13.37 -5.01
N SER A 394 26.47 -13.07 -3.94
CA SER A 394 26.23 -13.68 -2.62
C SER A 394 24.85 -13.36 -2.03
N THR A 395 24.33 -12.15 -2.28
CA THR A 395 22.97 -11.78 -1.86
C THR A 395 21.91 -12.58 -2.62
N VAL A 396 22.13 -12.83 -3.91
CA VAL A 396 21.22 -13.67 -4.72
C VAL A 396 21.26 -15.12 -4.25
N ALA A 397 22.46 -15.69 -4.00
CA ALA A 397 22.60 -17.04 -3.46
C ALA A 397 21.84 -17.21 -2.13
N TYR A 398 22.02 -16.25 -1.21
CA TYR A 398 21.28 -16.22 0.05
C TYR A 398 19.75 -16.16 -0.18
N ALA A 399 19.27 -15.25 -1.04
CA ALA A 399 17.84 -15.11 -1.31
C ALA A 399 17.21 -16.37 -1.89
N LEU A 400 17.94 -17.07 -2.78
CA LEU A 400 17.52 -18.35 -3.33
C LEU A 400 17.36 -19.39 -2.23
N PHE A 401 18.41 -19.57 -1.41
CA PHE A 401 18.40 -20.54 -0.31
C PHE A 401 17.30 -20.25 0.71
N MET A 402 17.02 -18.98 1.00
CA MET A 402 15.96 -18.60 1.95
C MET A 402 14.54 -18.83 1.42
N TYR A 403 14.36 -18.88 0.09
CA TYR A 403 13.04 -18.97 -0.52
C TYR A 403 12.70 -20.39 -1.00
N PHE A 404 13.68 -21.06 -1.60
CA PHE A 404 13.50 -22.36 -2.21
C PHE A 404 13.89 -23.48 -1.24
N ASP A 405 13.08 -24.53 -1.24
CA ASP A 405 13.42 -25.80 -0.59
C ASP A 405 14.21 -26.64 -1.59
N PHE A 406 15.53 -26.54 -1.54
CA PHE A 406 16.42 -27.21 -2.48
C PHE A 406 16.67 -28.66 -2.07
N PRO A 407 16.78 -29.60 -3.04
CA PRO A 407 17.23 -30.95 -2.74
C PRO A 407 18.69 -30.96 -2.30
N GLU A 408 19.08 -32.01 -1.59
CA GLU A 408 20.49 -32.25 -1.23
C GLU A 408 21.36 -32.34 -2.50
N PRO A 409 22.43 -31.53 -2.62
CA PRO A 409 23.29 -31.59 -3.78
C PRO A 409 24.06 -32.91 -3.86
N THR A 410 24.16 -33.48 -5.06
CA THR A 410 24.96 -34.70 -5.31
C THR A 410 26.39 -34.39 -5.77
N ALA A 411 26.65 -33.15 -6.18
CA ALA A 411 27.97 -32.64 -6.54
C ALA A 411 28.64 -31.99 -5.31
N ASN A 412 29.97 -31.89 -5.36
CA ASN A 412 30.77 -31.14 -4.40
C ASN A 412 31.84 -30.35 -5.16
N ILE A 413 31.44 -29.18 -5.67
CA ILE A 413 32.28 -28.35 -6.54
C ILE A 413 33.16 -27.45 -5.68
N THR A 414 34.47 -27.49 -5.90
CA THR A 414 35.43 -26.61 -5.23
C THR A 414 35.23 -25.15 -5.64
N ILE A 415 35.08 -24.26 -4.66
CA ILE A 415 34.96 -22.80 -4.85
C ILE A 415 36.24 -22.13 -4.38
N SER A 416 37.00 -21.53 -5.30
CA SER A 416 38.36 -21.06 -5.02
C SER A 416 38.44 -19.77 -4.17
N ASP A 417 37.39 -18.96 -4.16
CA ASP A 417 37.37 -17.62 -3.56
C ASP A 417 36.38 -17.45 -2.39
N VAL A 418 35.78 -18.54 -1.90
CA VAL A 418 34.87 -18.53 -0.75
C VAL A 418 35.35 -19.53 0.29
N LYS A 419 35.73 -19.04 1.47
CA LYS A 419 36.21 -19.88 2.58
C LYS A 419 35.02 -20.49 3.33
N ALA A 420 35.21 -21.67 3.94
CA ALA A 420 34.22 -22.32 4.80
C ALA A 420 33.80 -21.45 6.02
N SER A 421 34.63 -20.49 6.42
CA SER A 421 34.34 -19.51 7.47
C SER A 421 33.41 -18.36 7.01
N ASP A 422 33.09 -18.24 5.72
CA ASP A 422 32.18 -17.22 5.23
C ASP A 422 30.76 -17.52 5.74
N PRO A 423 30.06 -16.54 6.33
CA PRO A 423 28.72 -16.76 6.87
C PRO A 423 27.67 -17.14 5.82
N LEU A 424 27.96 -16.96 4.52
CA LEU A 424 27.12 -17.37 3.41
C LEU A 424 27.65 -18.61 2.66
N PHE A 425 28.67 -19.30 3.22
CA PHE A 425 29.33 -20.42 2.54
C PHE A 425 28.34 -21.51 2.12
N GLU A 426 27.48 -21.98 3.02
CA GLU A 426 26.52 -23.04 2.70
C GLU A 426 25.48 -22.61 1.65
N GLN A 427 25.01 -21.36 1.70
CA GLN A 427 24.08 -20.83 0.70
C GLN A 427 24.73 -20.78 -0.68
N ILE A 428 25.99 -20.34 -0.75
CA ILE A 428 26.76 -20.27 -1.99
C ILE A 428 27.05 -21.68 -2.51
N ARG A 429 27.56 -22.58 -1.66
CA ARG A 429 27.88 -23.96 -2.00
C ARG A 429 26.66 -24.67 -2.57
N THR A 430 25.51 -24.58 -1.91
CA THR A 430 24.26 -25.21 -2.36
C THR A 430 23.87 -24.80 -3.78
N VAL A 431 23.86 -23.49 -4.08
CA VAL A 431 23.46 -23.02 -5.42
C VAL A 431 24.51 -23.31 -6.50
N VAL A 432 25.78 -23.47 -6.13
CA VAL A 432 26.86 -23.88 -7.04
C VAL A 432 26.74 -25.37 -7.35
N ASP A 433 26.63 -26.23 -6.33
CA ASP A 433 26.55 -27.69 -6.48
C ASP A 433 25.30 -28.12 -7.25
N LEU A 434 24.20 -27.37 -7.15
CA LEU A 434 22.97 -27.58 -7.94
C LEU A 434 23.05 -27.00 -9.36
N GLY A 435 24.18 -26.38 -9.74
CA GLY A 435 24.38 -25.77 -11.05
C GLY A 435 23.46 -24.56 -11.32
N ILE A 436 22.93 -23.93 -10.27
CA ILE A 436 22.04 -22.76 -10.39
C ILE A 436 22.87 -21.49 -10.61
N MET A 437 23.96 -21.34 -9.86
CA MET A 437 24.90 -20.23 -9.98
C MET A 437 26.33 -20.77 -10.11
N PRO A 438 26.78 -21.13 -11.33
CA PRO A 438 28.10 -21.73 -11.52
C PRO A 438 29.24 -20.75 -11.19
N VAL A 439 30.39 -21.33 -10.84
CA VAL A 439 31.68 -20.65 -10.76
C VAL A 439 32.21 -20.31 -12.16
N ASN A 440 33.14 -19.36 -12.25
CA ASN A 440 33.81 -19.01 -13.51
C ASN A 440 34.86 -20.06 -13.90
N SER A 441 35.57 -19.85 -15.02
CA SER A 441 36.59 -20.78 -15.51
C SER A 441 37.81 -20.93 -14.59
N GLN A 442 38.00 -20.03 -13.62
CA GLN A 442 39.03 -20.13 -12.57
C GLN A 442 38.50 -20.77 -11.27
N GLY A 443 37.28 -21.34 -11.30
CA GLY A 443 36.65 -21.94 -10.12
C GLY A 443 36.17 -20.94 -9.07
N ALA A 444 36.14 -19.64 -9.40
CA ALA A 444 35.73 -18.58 -8.47
C ALA A 444 34.23 -18.26 -8.61
N PHE A 445 33.53 -18.11 -7.48
CA PHE A 445 32.14 -17.70 -7.43
C PHE A 445 31.96 -16.18 -7.56
N VAL A 446 32.95 -15.40 -7.13
CA VAL A 446 32.95 -13.93 -7.11
C VAL A 446 31.78 -13.35 -6.29
N PRO A 447 31.76 -13.53 -4.95
CA PRO A 447 30.65 -13.12 -4.08
C PRO A 447 30.19 -11.67 -4.26
N GLU A 448 31.15 -10.77 -4.47
CA GLU A 448 30.97 -9.32 -4.63
C GLU A 448 30.60 -8.91 -6.06
N GLY A 449 30.57 -9.86 -7.00
CA GLY A 449 30.22 -9.63 -8.39
C GLY A 449 28.77 -9.16 -8.55
N ASN A 450 28.55 -8.32 -9.55
CA ASN A 450 27.20 -7.86 -9.91
C ASN A 450 26.59 -8.78 -10.95
N LEU A 451 25.26 -8.77 -11.06
CA LEU A 451 24.52 -9.56 -12.05
C LEU A 451 23.72 -8.66 -12.98
N SER A 452 23.75 -8.98 -14.27
CA SER A 452 22.82 -8.44 -15.26
C SER A 452 21.42 -9.02 -15.05
N GLY A 453 20.41 -8.37 -15.63
CA GLY A 453 19.04 -8.90 -15.56
C GLY A 453 18.87 -10.23 -16.31
N LYS A 454 19.63 -10.47 -17.39
CA LYS A 454 19.59 -11.76 -18.10
C LYS A 454 20.14 -12.90 -17.25
N GLU A 455 21.26 -12.67 -16.59
CA GLU A 455 21.86 -13.67 -15.69
C GLU A 455 20.90 -13.98 -14.55
N LEU A 456 20.35 -12.95 -13.90
CA LEU A 456 19.41 -13.15 -12.80
C LEU A 456 18.14 -13.89 -13.24
N TYR A 457 17.60 -13.58 -14.42
CA TYR A 457 16.44 -14.30 -14.97
C TYR A 457 16.74 -15.79 -15.16
N ARG A 458 17.91 -16.13 -15.72
CA ARG A 458 18.34 -17.52 -15.90
C ARG A 458 18.50 -18.23 -14.55
N ILE A 459 19.14 -17.56 -13.59
CA ILE A 459 19.34 -18.09 -12.23
C ILE A 459 18.00 -18.40 -11.56
N LEU A 460 17.06 -17.45 -11.54
CA LEU A 460 15.75 -17.63 -10.92
C LEU A 460 14.91 -18.70 -11.63
N THR A 461 14.98 -18.76 -12.96
CA THR A 461 14.31 -19.80 -13.76
C THR A 461 14.88 -21.18 -13.44
N LYS A 462 16.20 -21.30 -13.34
CA LYS A 462 16.87 -22.56 -13.02
C LYS A 462 16.55 -23.03 -11.60
N ALA A 463 16.51 -22.12 -10.63
CA ALA A 463 16.12 -22.44 -9.25
C ALA A 463 14.68 -23.01 -9.17
N LYS A 464 13.75 -22.40 -9.90
CA LYS A 464 12.38 -22.92 -10.06
C LYS A 464 12.37 -24.33 -10.68
N GLN A 465 13.13 -24.55 -11.75
CA GLN A 465 13.22 -25.87 -12.39
C GLN A 465 13.77 -26.95 -11.46
N VAL A 466 14.82 -26.64 -10.69
CA VAL A 466 15.42 -27.59 -9.73
C VAL A 466 14.44 -27.97 -8.62
N THR A 467 13.53 -27.07 -8.25
CA THR A 467 12.54 -27.29 -7.16
C THR A 467 11.15 -27.68 -7.65
N GLY A 468 10.94 -27.83 -8.95
CA GLY A 468 9.63 -28.18 -9.52
C GLY A 468 8.55 -27.09 -9.41
N GLN A 469 8.94 -25.81 -9.31
CA GLN A 469 8.03 -24.65 -9.17
C GLN A 469 7.79 -23.85 -10.46
#